data_AF-A0A0Q5W4P5-F1
#
_entry.id   AF-A0A0Q5W4P5-F1
#
_cell.length_a   1.000
_cell.length_b   1.000
_cell.length_c   1.000
_cell.angle_alpha   90.00
_cell.angle_beta   90.00
_cell.angle_gamma   90.00
#
_symmetry.space_group_name_H-M   'P 1'
#
loop_
_entity.id
_entity.type
_entity.pdbx_description
1 polymer ?
#
loop_
_entity_poly.entity_id
_entity_poly.type
_entity_poly.pdbx_seq_one_letter_code
_entity_poly.pdbx_strand_id
1 'polypeptide(L)' 'MPDRDGEVDAFVVPPVPLASGSRLPDPDGRRVAGVALVVTTEDGGRREIRLRQEHGAWWAPPEG' A
#
# COMPACT_ATOMS: atom_id res chain seq x y z
N MET A 1 31.07 -20.89 9.72
CA MET A 1 30.91 -19.91 8.63
C MET A 1 29.52 -19.32 8.80
N PRO A 2 29.33 -18.04 9.14
CA PRO A 2 28.01 -17.43 9.04
C PRO A 2 27.80 -17.05 7.57
N ASP A 3 26.95 -17.78 6.85
CA ASP A 3 26.48 -17.33 5.55
C ASP A 3 25.22 -16.49 5.79
N ARG A 4 25.44 -15.18 5.62
CA ARG A 4 24.56 -14.14 5.09
C ARG A 4 23.17 -13.98 5.71
N ASP A 5 23.00 -12.77 6.24
CA ASP A 5 21.76 -12.02 6.35
C ASP A 5 20.63 -12.61 5.48
N GLY A 6 19.64 -13.21 6.14
CA GLY A 6 18.40 -13.62 5.51
C GLY A 6 17.70 -12.36 5.03
N GLU A 7 18.00 -11.96 3.79
CA GLU A 7 17.31 -10.93 3.05
C GLU A 7 15.82 -11.27 3.12
N VAL A 8 15.08 -10.48 3.89
CA VAL A 8 13.62 -10.62 3.99
C VAL A 8 13.08 -10.47 2.58
N ASP A 9 12.49 -11.55 2.04
CA ASP A 9 11.86 -11.55 0.72
C ASP A 9 10.91 -10.35 0.60
N ALA A 10 11.39 -9.32 -0.09
CA ALA A 10 10.71 -8.04 -0.21
C ALA A 10 9.76 -8.09 -1.40
N PHE A 11 8.49 -7.76 -1.17
CA PHE A 11 7.53 -7.61 -2.26
C PHE A 11 7.87 -6.35 -3.07
N VAL A 12 8.27 -6.53 -4.32
CA VAL A 12 8.40 -5.43 -5.27
C VAL A 12 7.00 -5.06 -5.78
N VAL A 13 6.45 -3.98 -5.27
CA VAL A 13 5.19 -3.42 -5.76
C VAL A 13 5.51 -2.46 -6.91
N PRO A 14 4.89 -2.59 -8.10
CA PRO A 14 5.06 -1.59 -9.14
C PRO A 14 4.61 -0.22 -8.61
N PRO A 15 5.16 0.90 -9.09
CA PRO A 15 4.62 2.20 -8.75
C PRO A 15 3.13 2.21 -9.12
N VAL A 16 2.26 2.23 -8.11
CA VAL A 16 0.82 2.38 -8.29
C VAL A 16 0.55 3.87 -8.21
N PRO A 17 0.43 4.59 -9.35
CA PRO A 17 -0.08 5.94 -9.29
C PRO A 17 -1.51 5.86 -8.75
N LEU A 18 -1.70 6.20 -7.47
CA LEU A 18 -3.01 6.56 -6.90
C LEU A 18 -3.49 7.92 -7.45
N ALA A 19 -3.01 8.31 -8.62
CA ALA A 19 -3.43 9.44 -9.41
C ALA A 19 -4.34 8.94 -10.54
N SER A 20 -5.32 8.07 -10.24
CA SER A 20 -6.32 7.74 -11.25
C SER A 20 -7.10 8.99 -11.66
N GLY A 21 -7.17 10.02 -10.79
CA GLY A 21 -7.98 11.22 -10.98
C GLY A 21 -9.48 10.95 -10.97
N SER A 22 -9.87 9.68 -10.86
CA SER A 22 -11.25 9.23 -10.93
C SER A 22 -11.93 9.43 -9.59
N ARG A 23 -13.04 10.18 -9.61
CA ARG A 23 -13.93 10.29 -8.44
C ARG A 23 -14.72 8.99 -8.29
N LEU A 24 -14.58 8.34 -7.14
CA LEU A 24 -15.46 7.23 -6.76
C LEU A 24 -16.80 7.82 -6.30
N PRO A 25 -17.94 7.28 -6.76
CA PRO A 25 -19.24 7.73 -6.31
C PRO A 25 -19.42 7.36 -4.84
N ASP A 26 -19.74 8.35 -4.01
CA ASP A 26 -20.15 8.12 -2.63
C ASP A 26 -21.53 8.75 -2.40
N PRO A 27 -22.58 7.95 -2.15
CA PRO A 27 -23.94 8.45 -1.99
C PRO A 27 -24.11 9.33 -0.75
N ASP A 28 -23.19 9.24 0.22
CA ASP A 28 -23.29 9.86 1.53
C ASP A 28 -22.34 11.08 1.71
N GLY A 29 -21.55 11.45 0.68
CA GLY A 29 -20.63 12.58 0.73
C GLY A 29 -19.52 12.49 1.81
N ARG A 30 -19.15 11.28 2.21
CA ARG A 30 -18.17 10.97 3.23
C ARG A 30 -16.77 11.42 2.83
N ARG A 31 -16.02 11.83 3.85
CA ARG A 31 -14.58 12.14 3.73
C ARG A 31 -13.77 10.87 3.90
N VAL A 32 -12.69 10.75 3.11
CA VAL A 32 -11.73 9.66 3.24
C VAL A 32 -10.96 9.84 4.55
N ALA A 33 -11.08 8.86 5.44
CA ALA A 33 -10.37 8.83 6.72
C ALA A 33 -9.12 7.94 6.71
N GLY A 34 -8.98 7.08 5.70
CA GLY A 34 -7.85 6.16 5.57
C GLY A 34 -7.83 5.47 4.21
N VAL A 35 -6.63 5.11 3.76
CA VAL A 35 -6.40 4.38 2.50
C VAL A 35 -5.46 3.21 2.79
N ALA A 36 -5.73 2.06 2.19
CA ALA A 36 -4.85 0.89 2.27
C ALA A 36 -4.64 0.28 0.88
N LEU A 37 -3.43 -0.20 0.62
CA LEU A 37 -3.13 -1.05 -0.52
C LEU A 37 -3.26 -2.51 -0.07
N VAL A 38 -4.03 -3.29 -0.81
CA VAL A 38 -4.10 -4.75 -0.60
C VAL A 38 -3.36 -5.41 -1.76
N VAL A 39 -2.30 -6.14 -1.44
CA VAL A 39 -1.58 -6.98 -2.39
C VAL A 39 -2.10 -8.40 -2.23
N THR A 40 -2.62 -8.96 -3.31
CA THR A 40 -3.00 -10.38 -3.39
C THR A 40 -2.05 -11.08 -4.35
N THR A 41 -1.42 -12.14 -3.90
CA THR A 41 -0.49 -12.95 -4.70
C THR A 41 -1.23 -14.12 -5.35
N GLU A 42 -0.62 -14.72 -6.38
CA GLU A 42 -1.25 -15.79 -7.18
C GLU A 42 -1.54 -17.05 -6.36
N ASP A 43 -0.74 -17.31 -5.32
CA ASP A 43 -0.92 -18.38 -4.34
C ASP A 43 -2.01 -18.08 -3.29
N GLY A 44 -2.70 -16.94 -3.42
CA GLY A 44 -3.78 -16.53 -2.53
C GLY A 44 -3.32 -15.80 -1.27
N GLY A 45 -2.01 -15.53 -1.13
CA GLY A 45 -1.49 -14.67 -0.08
C GLY A 45 -2.09 -13.27 -0.15
N ARG A 46 -2.40 -12.68 1.01
CA ARG A 46 -2.97 -11.33 1.09
C ARG A 46 -2.22 -10.50 2.12
N ARG A 47 -1.72 -9.34 1.71
CA ARG A 47 -1.07 -8.36 2.60
C ARG A 47 -1.75 -7.01 2.48
N GLU A 48 -2.16 -6.46 3.62
CA GLU A 48 -2.67 -5.08 3.72
C GLU A 48 -1.54 -4.14 4.14
N ILE A 49 -1.37 -3.05 3.40
CA ILE A 49 -0.41 -1.98 3.68
C ILE A 49 -1.22 -0.69 3.89
N ARG A 50 -1.33 -0.26 5.14
CA ARG A 50 -2.04 0.98 5.50
C ARG A 50 -1.19 2.20 5.17
N LEU A 51 -1.75 3.12 4.39
CA LEU A 51 -1.05 4.32 3.96
C LEU A 51 -1.18 5.44 5.00
N ARG A 52 -0.13 6.25 5.12
CA ARG A 52 -0.10 7.45 5.95
C ARG A 52 -0.41 8.68 5.11
N GLN A 53 -1.19 9.60 5.68
CA GLN A 53 -1.47 10.88 5.02
C GLN A 53 -0.36 11.88 5.37
N GLU A 54 0.45 12.25 4.36
CA GLU A 54 1.54 13.20 4.53
C GLU A 54 1.66 14.10 3.29
N HIS A 55 1.93 15.39 3.50
CA HIS A 55 2.07 16.38 2.44
C HIS A 55 0.92 16.44 1.41
N GLY A 56 -0.32 16.16 1.84
CA GLY A 56 -1.51 16.19 0.98
C GLY A 56 -1.68 14.95 0.10
N ALA A 57 -0.88 13.90 0.30
CA ALA A 57 -0.98 12.62 -0.40
C ALA A 57 -0.96 11.44 0.60
N TRP A 58 -1.17 10.22 0.08
CA TRP A 58 -1.13 8.97 0.86
C TRP A 58 0.11 8.17 0.48
N TRP A 59 0.95 7.86 1.46
CA TRP A 59 2.25 7.24 1.28
C TRP A 59 2.33 5.89 1.99
N ALA A 60 3.18 5.00 1.49
CA ALA A 60 3.54 3.79 2.22
C ALA A 60 4.16 4.20 3.57
N PRO A 61 3.92 3.44 4.65
CA PRO A 61 4.58 3.70 5.92
C PRO A 61 6.10 3.53 5.75
N PRO A 62 6.93 4.25 6.51
CA PRO A 62 8.37 4.01 6.52
C PRO A 62 8.62 2.54 6.88
N GLU A 63 9.65 1.95 6.26
CA GLU A 63 10.13 0.62 6.66
C GLU A 63 10.44 0.64 8.16
N GLY A 64 9.90 -0.35 8.88
CA GLY A 64 10.08 -0.51 10.33
C GLY A 64 11.24 -1.42 10.64
#